data_AF-A0A1M5GM56-F1
#
_entry.id   AF-A0A1M5GM56-F1
#
_cell.length_a   1.000
_cell.length_b   1.000
_cell.length_c   1.000
_cell.angle_alpha   90.00
_cell.angle_beta   90.00
_cell.angle_gamma   90.00
#
_symmetry.space_group_name_H-M   'P 1'
#
loop_
_entity.id
_entity.type
_entity.pdbx_description
1 polymer ?
#
loop_
_entity_poly.entity_id
_entity_poly.type
_entity_poly.pdbx_seq_one_letter_code
_entity_poly.pdbx_strand_id
1 'polypeptide(L)'
;MKEIDKGAALPTLQREIQEHFGKPVATSRDCNLLSEELFQKTSYKVNPNTLRRFFGLVKAPYPPSSATLSILCKYCGFDSLEELVHHNGNGQPKTDGLHNSESLMRYFVGLFRHTPVMEPVDKTFLALVKQTILFLQQHPEMASKFQKAIAKTPNGQRYYFELYAHIDQLNSYYGEGLLYYLKEKKTEDAQIRGHALLLQRGWLSNDATAVRRHLEKIGDHHLCDTHHPVICGRYFASKIYHANIEGLPTTGILAEALEQHNRIMPSDGYFHNFPSFEYVFALALTLTQHFTEALYFLEQAQTKYKSKHSYVEEGPYETMRLLKAIALARTGQKAQAKEVYEALKPSRFYFLTKKTNKIFYLVLSGYLGKLNPKSEEQLEKLVKETGFVKMMELK
;
A
#
# COMPACT_ATOMS: atom_id res chain seq x y z
N MET A 1 13.14 -6.94 -52.22
CA MET A 1 11.94 -6.33 -51.61
C MET A 1 10.92 -7.44 -51.39
N LYS A 2 10.67 -7.85 -50.15
CA LYS A 2 9.56 -8.77 -49.83
C LYS A 2 8.28 -7.94 -49.82
N GLU A 3 7.30 -8.30 -50.64
CA GLU A 3 5.94 -7.75 -50.51
C GLU A 3 5.45 -8.02 -49.09
N ILE A 4 5.10 -6.97 -48.36
CA ILE A 4 4.47 -7.10 -47.05
C ILE A 4 3.09 -7.69 -47.26
N ASP A 5 2.80 -8.78 -46.57
CA ASP A 5 1.46 -9.36 -46.54
C ASP A 5 0.50 -8.37 -45.86
N LYS A 6 -0.20 -7.59 -46.68
CA LYS A 6 -1.17 -6.59 -46.26
C LYS A 6 -2.25 -7.19 -45.35
N GLY A 7 -2.50 -8.50 -45.42
CA GLY A 7 -3.46 -9.19 -44.55
C GLY A 7 -3.07 -9.20 -43.07
N ALA A 8 -1.78 -9.31 -42.75
CA ALA A 8 -1.28 -9.40 -41.37
C ALA A 8 -1.11 -8.04 -40.68
N ALA A 9 -0.92 -6.96 -41.46
CA ALA A 9 -0.69 -5.60 -40.92
C ALA A 9 -1.98 -4.84 -40.55
N LEU A 10 -3.12 -5.23 -41.15
CA LEU A 10 -4.40 -4.56 -40.96
C LEU A 10 -4.97 -4.68 -39.53
N PRO A 11 -4.94 -5.86 -38.86
CA PRO A 11 -5.41 -5.98 -37.48
C PRO A 11 -4.58 -5.13 -36.51
N THR A 12 -3.26 -5.04 -36.72
CA THR A 12 -2.38 -4.21 -35.89
C THR A 12 -2.74 -2.73 -36.04
N LEU A 13 -2.91 -2.25 -37.27
CA LEU A 13 -3.33 -0.86 -37.51
C LEU A 13 -4.73 -0.57 -36.92
N GLN A 14 -5.69 -1.50 -37.02
CA GLN A 14 -7.00 -1.35 -36.37
C GLN A 14 -6.89 -1.17 -34.86
N ARG A 15 -6.01 -1.94 -34.20
CA ARG A 15 -5.76 -1.81 -32.76
C ARG A 15 -5.18 -0.45 -32.41
N GLU A 16 -4.11 -0.03 -33.09
CA GLU A 16 -3.46 1.27 -32.84
C GLU A 16 -4.43 2.44 -33.05
N ILE A 17 -5.32 2.37 -34.05
CA ILE A 17 -6.34 3.40 -34.26
C ILE A 17 -7.32 3.45 -33.08
N GLN A 18 -7.77 2.31 -32.57
CA GLN A 18 -8.70 2.28 -31.43
C GLN A 18 -8.05 2.77 -30.13
N GLU A 19 -6.75 2.50 -29.94
CA GLU A 19 -5.98 3.02 -28.82
C GLU A 19 -5.82 4.55 -28.92
N HIS A 20 -5.42 5.06 -30.10
CA HIS A 20 -5.27 6.51 -30.32
C HIS A 20 -6.61 7.25 -30.26
N PHE A 21 -7.70 6.61 -30.71
CA PHE A 21 -9.06 7.13 -30.64
C PHE A 21 -9.67 7.04 -29.23
N GLY A 22 -9.07 6.24 -28.34
CA GLY A 22 -9.48 6.11 -26.94
C GLY A 22 -10.75 5.29 -26.70
N LYS A 23 -11.31 4.65 -27.74
CA LYS A 23 -12.48 3.75 -27.63
C LYS A 23 -12.57 2.75 -28.79
N PRO A 24 -13.27 1.61 -28.60
CA PRO A 24 -13.52 0.66 -29.67
C PRO A 24 -14.38 1.26 -30.81
N VAL A 25 -14.10 0.87 -32.06
CA VAL A 25 -14.86 1.31 -33.24
C VAL A 25 -15.80 0.19 -33.67
N ALA A 26 -16.97 0.11 -33.02
CA ALA A 26 -17.92 -1.00 -33.19
C ALA A 26 -19.20 -0.61 -33.95
N THR A 27 -19.51 0.67 -34.11
CA THR A 27 -20.75 1.14 -34.72
C THR A 27 -20.53 2.15 -35.84
N SER A 28 -21.54 2.32 -36.71
CA SER A 28 -21.53 3.37 -37.75
C SER A 28 -21.34 4.78 -37.16
N ARG A 29 -21.83 5.02 -35.94
CA ARG A 29 -21.65 6.29 -35.22
C ARG A 29 -20.18 6.50 -34.85
N ASP A 30 -19.48 5.45 -34.43
CA ASP A 30 -18.06 5.52 -34.11
C ASP A 30 -17.21 5.84 -35.35
N CYS A 31 -17.57 5.28 -36.51
CA CYS A 31 -16.90 5.64 -37.77
C CYS A 31 -17.12 7.10 -38.19
N ASN A 32 -18.29 7.69 -37.91
CA ASN A 32 -18.53 9.12 -38.18
C ASN A 32 -17.65 9.99 -37.28
N LEU A 33 -17.61 9.69 -35.98
CA LEU A 33 -16.80 10.42 -35.01
C LEU A 33 -15.30 10.27 -35.32
N LEU A 34 -14.84 9.07 -35.65
CA LEU A 34 -13.46 8.83 -36.06
C LEU A 34 -13.11 9.59 -37.33
N SER A 35 -14.03 9.67 -38.31
CA SER A 35 -13.84 10.47 -39.53
C SER A 35 -13.68 11.96 -39.23
N GLU A 36 -14.42 12.49 -38.26
CA GLU A 36 -14.33 13.90 -37.84
C GLU A 36 -12.99 14.15 -37.14
N GLU A 37 -12.58 13.26 -36.23
CA GLU A 37 -11.31 13.38 -35.51
C GLU A 37 -10.09 13.22 -36.43
N LEU A 38 -10.15 12.26 -37.37
CA LEU A 38 -9.14 12.09 -38.41
C LEU A 38 -8.93 13.38 -39.20
N PHE A 39 -10.02 14.06 -39.58
CA PHE A 39 -9.95 15.32 -40.30
C PHE A 39 -9.37 16.44 -39.42
N GLN A 40 -9.78 16.53 -38.15
CA GLN A 40 -9.25 17.54 -37.22
C GLN A 40 -7.74 17.37 -36.98
N LYS A 41 -7.25 16.13 -36.82
CA LYS A 41 -5.84 15.87 -36.49
C LYS A 41 -4.91 15.79 -37.69
N THR A 42 -5.39 15.28 -38.82
CA THR A 42 -4.53 15.05 -40.01
C THR A 42 -4.83 15.99 -41.16
N SER A 43 -5.90 16.78 -41.10
CA SER A 43 -6.44 17.59 -42.23
C SER A 43 -6.87 16.79 -43.46
N TYR A 44 -6.81 15.45 -43.41
CA TYR A 44 -7.26 14.56 -44.47
C TYR A 44 -8.59 13.89 -44.10
N LYS A 45 -9.53 13.87 -45.04
CA LYS A 45 -10.86 13.31 -44.82
C LYS A 45 -10.92 11.84 -45.27
N VAL A 46 -11.21 10.94 -44.35
CA VAL A 46 -11.53 9.54 -44.67
C VAL A 46 -13.03 9.34 -44.56
N ASN A 47 -13.68 8.86 -45.62
CA ASN A 47 -15.14 8.68 -45.61
C ASN A 47 -15.57 7.65 -44.53
N PRO A 48 -16.60 7.93 -43.70
CA PRO A 48 -17.08 6.99 -42.70
C PRO A 48 -17.44 5.60 -43.24
N ASN A 49 -17.94 5.50 -44.49
CA ASN A 49 -18.20 4.21 -45.13
C ASN A 49 -16.93 3.43 -45.48
N THR A 50 -15.80 4.12 -45.68
CA THR A 50 -14.48 3.49 -45.84
C THR A 50 -13.99 2.94 -44.51
N LEU A 51 -14.20 3.68 -43.41
CA LEU A 51 -13.90 3.19 -42.05
C LEU A 51 -14.77 2.00 -41.67
N ARG A 52 -16.08 2.02 -41.98
CA ARG A 52 -16.98 0.87 -41.75
C ARG A 52 -16.51 -0.39 -42.45
N ARG A 53 -15.99 -0.27 -43.67
CA ARG A 53 -15.38 -1.38 -44.42
C ARG A 53 -14.05 -1.82 -43.80
N PHE A 54 -13.22 -0.85 -43.41
CA PHE A 54 -11.92 -1.09 -42.78
C PHE A 54 -12.05 -1.87 -41.47
N PHE A 55 -13.01 -1.53 -40.61
CA PHE A 55 -13.27 -2.22 -39.33
C PHE A 55 -14.17 -3.45 -39.45
N GLY A 56 -14.51 -3.90 -40.67
CA GLY A 56 -15.31 -5.11 -40.89
C GLY A 56 -16.80 -4.98 -40.55
N LEU A 57 -17.33 -3.77 -40.36
CA LEU A 57 -18.75 -3.51 -40.10
C LEU A 57 -19.63 -3.66 -41.36
N VAL A 58 -19.03 -3.59 -42.55
CA VAL A 58 -19.68 -3.81 -43.85
C VAL A 58 -18.74 -4.62 -44.74
N LYS A 59 -19.24 -5.65 -45.43
CA LYS A 59 -18.45 -6.43 -46.38
C LYS A 59 -17.92 -5.54 -47.51
N ALA A 60 -16.63 -5.63 -47.78
CA ALA A 60 -15.98 -4.91 -48.87
C ALA A 60 -15.45 -5.92 -49.91
N PRO A 61 -15.70 -5.70 -51.21
CA PRO A 61 -15.16 -6.55 -52.27
C PRO A 61 -13.67 -6.31 -52.54
N TYR A 62 -13.10 -5.20 -52.04
CA TYR A 62 -11.72 -4.79 -52.27
C TYR A 62 -11.05 -4.31 -50.97
N PRO A 63 -9.72 -4.49 -50.82
CA PRO A 63 -8.99 -3.98 -49.67
C PRO A 63 -8.95 -2.44 -49.63
N PRO A 64 -8.64 -1.84 -48.47
CA PRO A 64 -8.46 -0.39 -48.34
C PRO A 64 -7.37 0.14 -49.29
N SER A 65 -7.58 1.33 -49.85
CA SER A 65 -6.60 1.96 -50.73
C SER A 65 -5.32 2.32 -49.96
N SER A 66 -4.17 2.34 -50.64
CA SER A 66 -2.89 2.76 -50.05
C SER A 66 -2.97 4.17 -49.46
N ALA A 67 -3.66 5.10 -50.14
CA ALA A 67 -3.88 6.45 -49.65
C ALA A 67 -4.67 6.48 -48.32
N THR A 68 -5.70 5.64 -48.19
CA THR A 68 -6.44 5.50 -46.93
C THR A 68 -5.55 4.93 -45.83
N LEU A 69 -4.74 3.90 -46.13
CA LEU A 69 -3.82 3.32 -45.16
C LEU A 69 -2.77 4.32 -44.69
N SER A 70 -2.21 5.15 -45.59
CA SER A 70 -1.27 6.21 -45.21
C SER A 70 -1.89 7.25 -44.29
N ILE A 71 -3.13 7.68 -44.54
CA ILE A 71 -3.82 8.63 -43.67
C ILE A 71 -4.05 8.01 -42.27
N LEU A 72 -4.45 6.75 -42.22
CA LEU A 72 -4.67 6.03 -40.97
C LEU A 72 -3.36 5.81 -40.19
N CYS A 73 -2.25 5.50 -40.88
CA CYS A 73 -0.93 5.39 -40.24
C CYS A 73 -0.51 6.74 -39.65
N LYS A 74 -0.66 7.83 -40.42
CA LYS A 74 -0.33 9.20 -39.96
C LYS A 74 -1.15 9.63 -38.75
N TYR A 75 -2.42 9.25 -38.70
CA TYR A 75 -3.26 9.48 -37.51
C TYR A 75 -2.71 8.79 -36.26
N CYS A 76 -2.16 7.59 -36.43
CA CYS A 76 -1.48 6.86 -35.36
C CYS A 76 -0.03 7.32 -35.10
N GLY A 77 0.47 8.31 -35.85
CA GLY A 77 1.83 8.84 -35.70
C GLY A 77 2.92 8.07 -36.46
N PHE A 78 2.55 7.22 -37.44
CA PHE A 78 3.49 6.48 -38.29
C PHE A 78 3.47 7.02 -39.73
N ASP A 79 4.64 7.12 -40.36
CA ASP A 79 4.79 7.60 -41.73
C ASP A 79 4.35 6.55 -42.76
N SER A 80 4.40 5.27 -42.39
CA SER A 80 4.07 4.16 -43.28
C SER A 80 3.58 2.91 -42.54
N LEU A 81 2.91 2.01 -43.27
CA LEU A 81 2.46 0.73 -42.73
C LEU A 81 3.68 -0.17 -42.42
N GLU A 82 4.74 -0.03 -43.20
CA GLU A 82 6.05 -0.64 -43.01
C GLU A 82 6.63 -0.27 -41.64
N GLU A 83 6.63 1.01 -41.28
CA GLU A 83 7.12 1.51 -39.99
C GLU A 83 6.30 0.94 -38.82
N LEU A 84 4.97 0.90 -38.95
CA LEU A 84 4.09 0.32 -37.93
C LEU A 84 4.35 -1.18 -37.73
N VAL A 85 4.62 -1.93 -38.81
CA VAL A 85 4.97 -3.35 -38.75
C VAL A 85 6.39 -3.55 -38.22
N HIS A 86 7.35 -2.67 -38.52
CA HIS A 86 8.69 -2.74 -37.95
C HIS A 86 8.71 -2.40 -36.44
N HIS A 87 7.91 -1.41 -36.02
CA HIS A 87 7.75 -1.04 -34.62
C HIS A 87 7.10 -2.17 -33.81
N ASN A 88 6.11 -2.88 -34.37
CA ASN A 88 5.46 -4.02 -33.72
C ASN A 88 6.20 -5.36 -33.91
N GLY A 89 6.96 -5.53 -35.00
CA GLY A 89 7.71 -6.73 -35.37
C GLY A 89 9.08 -6.84 -34.68
N ASN A 90 9.57 -5.75 -34.08
CA ASN A 90 10.68 -5.75 -33.11
C ASN A 90 10.24 -6.12 -31.69
N GLY A 91 9.03 -6.65 -31.50
CA GLY A 91 8.69 -7.42 -30.32
C GLY A 91 9.52 -8.72 -30.28
N GLN A 92 10.79 -8.62 -29.88
CA GLN A 92 11.61 -9.78 -29.56
C GLN A 92 10.90 -10.61 -28.49
N PRO A 93 10.67 -11.92 -28.73
CA PRO A 93 10.23 -12.79 -27.66
C PRO A 93 11.43 -13.12 -26.76
N LYS A 94 11.36 -12.67 -25.50
CA LYS A 94 12.09 -13.19 -24.31
C LYS A 94 13.48 -12.62 -23.95
N THR A 95 13.66 -11.30 -23.94
CA THR A 95 14.72 -10.60 -23.15
C THR A 95 14.33 -9.20 -22.62
N ASP A 96 13.35 -8.52 -23.21
CA ASP A 96 13.02 -7.11 -22.90
C ASP A 96 12.35 -6.85 -21.54
N GLY A 97 11.64 -7.84 -20.98
CA GLY A 97 10.96 -7.67 -19.68
C GLY A 97 11.93 -7.37 -18.53
N LEU A 98 13.12 -7.97 -18.56
CA LEU A 98 14.13 -7.77 -17.52
C LEU A 98 14.77 -6.38 -17.62
N HIS A 99 15.08 -5.92 -18.84
CA HIS A 99 15.71 -4.61 -19.07
C HIS A 99 14.75 -3.45 -18.77
N ASN A 100 13.45 -3.61 -19.07
CA ASN A 100 12.43 -2.64 -18.72
C ASN A 100 12.21 -2.57 -17.19
N SER A 101 12.19 -3.71 -16.50
CA SER A 101 12.06 -3.75 -15.03
C SER A 101 13.25 -3.10 -14.32
N GLU A 102 14.47 -3.26 -14.83
CA GLU A 102 15.66 -2.66 -14.25
C GLU A 102 15.71 -1.15 -14.48
N SER A 103 15.34 -0.69 -15.67
CA SER A 103 15.29 0.73 -16.01
C SER A 103 14.22 1.45 -15.17
N LEU A 104 13.04 0.85 -15.03
CA LEU A 104 11.97 1.34 -14.17
C LEU A 104 12.40 1.37 -12.69
N MET A 105 13.11 0.34 -12.23
CA MET A 105 13.65 0.32 -10.87
C MET A 105 14.68 1.44 -10.64
N ARG A 106 15.59 1.67 -11.60
CA ARG A 106 16.55 2.78 -11.53
C ARG A 106 15.82 4.12 -11.47
N TYR A 107 14.74 4.29 -12.23
CA TYR A 107 13.90 5.47 -12.17
C TYR A 107 13.28 5.67 -10.77
N PHE A 108 12.58 4.66 -10.24
CA PHE A 108 11.98 4.78 -8.90
C PHE A 108 13.02 5.05 -7.81
N VAL A 109 14.15 4.34 -7.82
CA VAL A 109 15.25 4.59 -6.86
C VAL A 109 15.81 6.00 -7.04
N GLY A 110 15.91 6.49 -8.28
CA GLY A 110 16.31 7.85 -8.63
C GLY A 110 15.41 8.91 -7.98
N LEU A 111 14.09 8.70 -7.98
CA LEU A 111 13.13 9.61 -7.31
C LEU A 111 13.40 9.69 -5.79
N PHE A 112 13.72 8.58 -5.15
CA PHE A 112 14.06 8.59 -3.71
C PHE A 112 15.46 9.14 -3.42
N ARG A 113 16.35 9.20 -4.41
CA ARG A 113 17.72 9.67 -4.23
C ARG A 113 17.88 11.15 -4.54
N HIS A 114 17.20 11.63 -5.57
CA HIS A 114 17.48 12.93 -6.18
C HIS A 114 16.37 13.95 -5.97
N THR A 115 15.17 13.55 -5.56
CA THR A 115 14.10 14.51 -5.28
C THR A 115 14.40 15.26 -3.98
N PRO A 116 14.61 16.59 -4.03
CA PRO A 116 14.79 17.39 -2.83
C PRO A 116 13.45 17.46 -2.08
N VAL A 117 13.50 17.24 -0.76
CA VAL A 117 12.33 17.35 0.11
C VAL A 117 12.69 18.35 1.21
N MET A 118 12.10 19.55 1.12
CA MET A 118 12.48 20.70 1.96
C MET A 118 11.70 20.76 3.26
N GLU A 119 10.47 20.23 3.26
CA GLU A 119 9.62 20.20 4.44
C GLU A 119 9.65 18.82 5.09
N PRO A 120 9.59 18.73 6.43
CA PRO A 120 9.49 17.45 7.13
C PRO A 120 8.36 16.57 6.58
N VAL A 121 7.30 17.20 6.04
CA VAL A 121 6.26 16.52 5.29
C VAL A 121 5.85 17.25 4.01
N ASP A 122 6.38 16.73 2.92
CA ASP A 122 6.01 17.11 1.56
C ASP A 122 4.87 16.23 1.04
N LYS A 123 3.70 16.83 0.80
CA LYS A 123 2.50 16.13 0.31
C LYS A 123 2.70 15.49 -1.06
N THR A 124 3.46 16.13 -1.94
CA THR A 124 3.74 15.62 -3.29
C THR A 124 4.62 14.39 -3.19
N PHE A 125 5.66 14.44 -2.34
CA PHE A 125 6.53 13.29 -2.12
C PHE A 125 5.79 12.15 -1.42
N LEU A 126 4.93 12.42 -0.43
CA LEU A 126 4.07 11.40 0.19
C LEU A 126 3.16 10.71 -0.86
N ALA A 127 2.55 11.47 -1.76
CA ALA A 127 1.74 10.91 -2.83
C ALA A 127 2.57 10.01 -3.77
N LEU A 128 3.79 10.42 -4.10
CA LEU A 128 4.74 9.62 -4.88
C LEU A 128 5.12 8.31 -4.17
N VAL A 129 5.40 8.36 -2.87
CA VAL A 129 5.69 7.16 -2.06
C VAL A 129 4.47 6.23 -2.06
N LYS A 130 3.26 6.77 -1.87
CA LYS A 130 2.02 6.00 -1.92
C LYS A 130 1.84 5.28 -3.25
N GLN A 131 2.00 5.98 -4.39
CA GLN A 131 1.90 5.36 -5.71
C GLN A 131 2.98 4.32 -5.95
N THR A 132 4.21 4.56 -5.47
CA THR A 132 5.29 3.58 -5.54
C THR A 132 4.95 2.31 -4.77
N ILE A 133 4.36 2.42 -3.58
CA ILE A 133 3.94 1.23 -2.80
C ILE A 133 2.81 0.49 -3.50
N LEU A 134 1.81 1.19 -4.04
CA LEU A 134 0.71 0.57 -4.79
C LEU A 134 1.24 -0.18 -6.02
N PHE A 135 2.23 0.38 -6.72
CA PHE A 135 2.93 -0.30 -7.82
C PHE A 135 3.64 -1.57 -7.33
N LEU A 136 4.42 -1.49 -6.25
CA LEU A 136 5.14 -2.64 -5.69
C LEU A 136 4.20 -3.75 -5.16
N GLN A 137 2.99 -3.42 -4.75
CA GLN A 137 1.97 -4.42 -4.37
C GLN A 137 1.53 -5.27 -5.58
N GLN A 138 1.57 -4.70 -6.79
CA GLN A 138 1.28 -5.41 -8.03
C GLN A 138 2.52 -6.15 -8.60
N HIS A 139 3.71 -5.74 -8.16
CA HIS A 139 5.03 -6.24 -8.61
C HIS A 139 5.94 -6.62 -7.43
N PRO A 140 5.54 -7.58 -6.56
CA PRO A 140 6.27 -7.91 -5.33
C PRO A 140 7.70 -8.41 -5.58
N GLU A 141 7.99 -8.99 -6.75
CA GLU A 141 9.31 -9.43 -7.18
C GLU A 141 10.35 -8.30 -7.21
N MET A 142 9.90 -7.05 -7.40
CA MET A 142 10.77 -5.88 -7.42
C MET A 142 11.08 -5.33 -6.03
N ALA A 143 10.29 -5.69 -5.02
CA ALA A 143 10.29 -5.03 -3.72
C ALA A 143 11.62 -5.15 -2.98
N SER A 144 12.23 -6.34 -2.95
CA SER A 144 13.49 -6.56 -2.22
C SER A 144 14.65 -5.72 -2.79
N LYS A 145 14.83 -5.71 -4.12
CA LYS A 145 15.89 -4.93 -4.78
C LYS A 145 15.64 -3.42 -4.63
N PHE A 146 14.38 -3.00 -4.76
CA PHE A 146 13.99 -1.60 -4.52
C PHE A 146 14.28 -1.16 -3.08
N GLN A 147 13.78 -1.89 -2.08
CA GLN A 147 13.95 -1.58 -0.66
C GLN A 147 15.41 -1.55 -0.23
N LYS A 148 16.22 -2.51 -0.71
CA LYS A 148 17.68 -2.52 -0.49
C LYS A 148 18.34 -1.25 -1.02
N ALA A 149 17.88 -0.73 -2.16
CA ALA A 149 18.44 0.47 -2.76
C ALA A 149 18.00 1.74 -2.01
N ILE A 150 16.72 1.87 -1.65
CA ILE A 150 16.19 3.05 -0.97
C ILE A 150 16.53 3.11 0.53
N ALA A 151 16.87 1.98 1.17
CA ALA A 151 17.36 1.97 2.55
C ALA A 151 18.62 2.83 2.74
N LYS A 152 19.37 3.07 1.66
CA LYS A 152 20.57 3.91 1.64
C LYS A 152 20.29 5.39 1.42
N THR A 153 19.04 5.78 1.12
CA THR A 153 18.69 7.17 0.85
C THR A 153 17.95 7.78 2.04
N PRO A 154 18.18 9.07 2.37
CA PRO A 154 17.45 9.73 3.46
C PRO A 154 15.93 9.69 3.27
N ASN A 155 15.47 9.92 2.03
CA ASN A 155 14.04 9.89 1.73
C ASN A 155 13.45 8.48 1.83
N GLY A 156 14.20 7.43 1.45
CA GLY A 156 13.74 6.05 1.58
C GLY A 156 13.61 5.65 3.06
N GLN A 157 14.62 5.97 3.86
CA GLN A 157 14.57 5.77 5.31
C GLN A 157 13.36 6.48 5.94
N ARG A 158 13.20 7.78 5.66
CA ARG A 158 12.14 8.59 6.26
C ARG A 158 10.75 8.24 5.74
N TYR A 159 10.51 8.40 4.45
CA TYR A 159 9.15 8.36 3.90
C TYR A 159 8.67 6.95 3.65
N TYR A 160 9.54 6.02 3.21
CA TYR A 160 9.12 4.65 2.96
C TYR A 160 9.10 3.81 4.24
N PHE A 161 10.22 3.75 4.97
CA PHE A 161 10.33 2.85 6.13
C PHE A 161 9.65 3.42 7.38
N GLU A 162 9.81 4.70 7.70
CA GLU A 162 9.30 5.25 8.96
C GLU A 162 7.84 5.73 8.89
N LEU A 163 7.45 6.39 7.80
CA LEU A 163 6.10 6.97 7.66
C LEU A 163 5.09 6.01 7.02
N TYR A 164 5.50 5.21 6.04
CA TYR A 164 4.65 4.24 5.34
C TYR A 164 4.90 2.80 5.83
N ALA A 165 4.71 2.55 7.14
CA ALA A 165 4.87 1.22 7.71
C ALA A 165 3.82 0.23 7.18
N HIS A 166 4.25 -0.68 6.29
CA HIS A 166 3.36 -1.60 5.57
C HIS A 166 3.07 -2.86 6.40
N ILE A 167 2.16 -2.73 7.36
CA ILE A 167 1.82 -3.80 8.30
C ILE A 167 1.29 -5.04 7.58
N ASP A 168 0.45 -4.91 6.57
CA ASP A 168 -0.08 -6.07 5.82
C ASP A 168 1.01 -6.92 5.12
N GLN A 169 2.22 -6.37 4.92
CA GLN A 169 3.38 -7.05 4.33
C GLN A 169 4.54 -7.21 5.33
N LEU A 170 4.26 -7.04 6.63
CA LEU A 170 5.26 -7.12 7.68
C LEU A 170 5.86 -8.53 7.79
N ASN A 171 5.08 -9.59 7.57
CA ASN A 171 5.60 -10.95 7.45
C ASN A 171 5.90 -11.37 6.00
N SER A 172 6.39 -10.42 5.21
CA SER A 172 6.69 -10.57 3.79
C SER A 172 7.82 -9.58 3.43
N TYR A 173 7.84 -9.09 2.19
CA TYR A 173 8.89 -8.24 1.66
C TYR A 173 9.13 -6.97 2.50
N TYR A 174 8.12 -6.35 3.12
CA TYR A 174 8.36 -5.16 3.96
C TYR A 174 9.14 -5.49 5.23
N GLY A 175 8.84 -6.63 5.87
CA GLY A 175 9.63 -7.14 6.99
C GLY A 175 11.08 -7.42 6.62
N GLU A 176 11.32 -8.05 5.47
CA GLU A 176 12.68 -8.25 4.95
C GLU A 176 13.39 -6.92 4.66
N GLY A 177 12.65 -5.94 4.11
CA GLY A 177 13.14 -4.60 3.84
C GLY A 177 13.64 -3.87 5.09
N LEU A 178 13.01 -4.10 6.25
CA LEU A 178 13.44 -3.50 7.52
C LEU A 178 14.87 -3.92 7.91
N LEU A 179 15.35 -5.10 7.50
CA LEU A 179 16.72 -5.53 7.75
C LEU A 179 17.74 -4.67 6.99
N TYR A 180 17.42 -4.29 5.74
CA TYR A 180 18.24 -3.34 4.99
C TYR A 180 18.22 -1.96 5.65
N TYR A 181 17.04 -1.49 6.05
CA TYR A 181 16.89 -0.22 6.75
C TYR A 181 17.72 -0.16 8.04
N LEU A 182 17.62 -1.18 8.90
CA LEU A 182 18.38 -1.27 10.16
C LEU A 182 19.88 -1.37 9.93
N LYS A 183 20.31 -1.96 8.80
CA LYS A 183 21.73 -2.00 8.41
C LYS A 183 22.26 -0.60 8.08
N GLU A 184 21.47 0.21 7.37
CA GLU A 184 21.93 1.51 6.85
C GLU A 184 21.71 2.67 7.83
N LYS A 185 20.64 2.66 8.66
CA LYS A 185 20.33 3.76 9.59
C LYS A 185 20.54 3.37 11.05
N LYS A 186 21.57 3.93 11.70
CA LYS A 186 22.04 3.56 13.05
C LYS A 186 21.58 4.47 14.19
N THR A 187 20.72 5.45 13.93
CA THR A 187 20.15 6.30 14.99
C THR A 187 19.32 5.47 15.96
N GLU A 188 19.29 5.81 17.24
CA GLU A 188 18.54 5.06 18.27
C GLU A 188 17.06 4.87 17.91
N ASP A 189 16.37 5.95 17.55
CA ASP A 189 14.98 5.94 17.03
C ASP A 189 14.77 4.92 15.91
N ALA A 190 15.75 4.78 15.02
CA ALA A 190 15.65 3.89 13.86
C ALA A 190 15.82 2.43 14.29
N GLN A 191 16.78 2.16 15.17
CA GLN A 191 17.04 0.84 15.71
C GLN A 191 15.86 0.34 16.54
N ILE A 192 15.36 1.16 17.49
CA ILE A 192 14.18 0.81 18.31
C ILE A 192 12.98 0.55 17.40
N ARG A 193 12.69 1.45 16.44
CA ARG A 193 11.54 1.29 15.54
C ARG A 193 11.62 0.02 14.70
N GLY A 194 12.75 -0.20 14.03
CA GLY A 194 12.90 -1.32 13.10
C GLY A 194 12.89 -2.66 13.83
N HIS A 195 13.58 -2.77 14.97
CA HIS A 195 13.54 -3.97 15.79
C HIS A 195 12.18 -4.19 16.43
N ALA A 196 11.46 -3.15 16.87
CA ALA A 196 10.11 -3.31 17.40
C ALA A 196 9.11 -3.81 16.35
N LEU A 197 9.23 -3.37 15.09
CA LEU A 197 8.42 -3.89 13.98
C LEU A 197 8.75 -5.35 13.66
N LEU A 198 10.03 -5.73 13.66
CA LEU A 198 10.44 -7.12 13.45
C LEU A 198 10.09 -8.03 14.63
N LEU A 199 10.06 -7.50 15.85
CA LEU A 199 9.55 -8.18 17.02
C LEU A 199 8.04 -8.39 16.90
N GLN A 200 7.29 -7.36 16.50
CA GLN A 200 5.86 -7.47 16.22
C GLN A 200 5.59 -8.52 15.13
N ARG A 201 6.42 -8.56 14.07
CA ARG A 201 6.38 -9.63 13.05
C ARG A 201 6.51 -11.00 13.71
N GLY A 202 7.59 -11.20 14.47
CA GLY A 202 7.88 -12.46 15.16
C GLY A 202 6.73 -12.88 16.06
N TRP A 203 6.16 -11.96 16.84
CA TRP A 203 5.00 -12.25 17.66
C TRP A 203 3.82 -12.68 16.78
N LEU A 204 3.40 -11.87 15.80
CA LEU A 204 2.23 -12.17 14.94
C LEU A 204 2.35 -13.50 14.19
N SER A 205 3.57 -13.89 13.80
CA SER A 205 3.87 -15.15 13.10
C SER A 205 4.18 -16.33 14.04
N ASN A 206 4.07 -16.15 15.36
CA ASN A 206 4.40 -17.15 16.37
C ASN A 206 5.87 -17.64 16.34
N ASP A 207 6.80 -16.73 16.08
CA ASP A 207 8.25 -16.93 16.13
C ASP A 207 8.85 -16.30 17.41
N ALA A 208 8.87 -17.08 18.49
CA ALA A 208 9.42 -16.66 19.78
C ALA A 208 10.93 -16.34 19.71
N THR A 209 11.67 -17.01 18.81
CA THR A 209 13.11 -16.76 18.64
C THR A 209 13.36 -15.37 18.06
N ALA A 210 12.59 -14.98 17.04
CA ALA A 210 12.65 -13.62 16.50
C ALA A 210 12.27 -12.57 17.55
N VAL A 211 11.26 -12.85 18.39
CA VAL A 211 10.86 -11.94 19.47
C VAL A 211 12.01 -11.69 20.45
N ARG A 212 12.63 -12.76 20.99
CA ARG A 212 13.76 -12.62 21.92
C ARG A 212 14.95 -11.89 21.31
N ARG A 213 15.34 -12.28 20.09
CA ARG A 213 16.46 -11.67 19.35
C ARG A 213 16.27 -10.16 19.15
N HIS A 214 15.05 -9.74 18.80
CA HIS A 214 14.79 -8.33 18.56
C HIS A 214 14.56 -7.54 19.85
N LEU A 215 14.08 -8.18 20.92
CA LEU A 215 14.01 -7.55 22.24
C LEU A 215 15.40 -7.22 22.78
N GLU A 216 16.34 -8.16 22.67
CA GLU A 216 17.75 -7.94 23.06
C GLU A 216 18.31 -6.68 22.37
N LYS A 217 18.09 -6.57 21.06
CA LYS A 217 18.53 -5.38 20.29
C LYS A 217 17.83 -4.09 20.69
N ILE A 218 16.60 -4.14 21.19
CA ILE A 218 15.91 -2.97 21.74
C ILE A 218 16.47 -2.63 23.13
N GLY A 219 16.83 -3.63 23.92
CA GLY A 219 17.43 -3.48 25.26
C GLY A 219 18.80 -2.81 25.25
N ASP A 220 19.51 -2.87 24.11
CA ASP A 220 20.75 -2.11 23.88
C ASP A 220 20.52 -0.58 23.87
N HIS A 221 19.27 -0.11 23.84
CA HIS A 221 18.90 1.30 23.79
C HIS A 221 18.08 1.74 25.01
N HIS A 222 18.30 2.98 25.46
CA HIS A 222 17.59 3.58 26.59
C HIS A 222 16.59 4.62 26.10
N LEU A 223 15.36 4.56 26.62
CA LEU A 223 14.40 5.64 26.39
C LEU A 223 14.86 6.90 27.12
N CYS A 224 14.67 8.05 26.46
CA CYS A 224 14.83 9.37 27.04
C CYS A 224 13.76 10.32 26.49
N ASP A 225 13.57 11.46 27.14
CA ASP A 225 12.44 12.37 26.87
C ASP A 225 12.47 13.04 25.49
N THR A 226 13.57 12.93 24.74
CA THR A 226 13.68 13.45 23.37
C THR A 226 13.14 12.49 22.31
N HIS A 227 12.86 11.22 22.67
CA HIS A 227 12.32 10.23 21.75
C HIS A 227 10.89 10.59 21.33
N HIS A 228 10.59 10.39 20.05
CA HIS A 228 9.24 10.61 19.55
C HIS A 228 8.23 9.65 20.24
N PRO A 229 7.00 10.07 20.58
CA PRO A 229 6.02 9.23 21.29
C PRO A 229 5.77 7.84 20.68
N VAL A 230 5.77 7.74 19.34
CA VAL A 230 5.70 6.44 18.62
C VAL A 230 6.83 5.47 18.99
N ILE A 231 8.03 5.95 19.29
CA ILE A 231 9.19 5.14 19.68
C ILE A 231 8.99 4.60 21.09
N CYS A 232 8.57 5.46 22.01
CA CYS A 232 8.20 5.07 23.37
C CYS A 232 7.09 4.00 23.35
N GLY A 233 6.03 4.20 22.55
CA GLY A 233 4.95 3.22 22.40
C GLY A 233 5.44 1.87 21.84
N ARG A 234 6.37 1.90 20.88
CA ARG A 234 7.00 0.69 20.31
C ARG A 234 7.88 -0.05 21.32
N TYR A 235 8.61 0.68 22.15
CA TYR A 235 9.46 0.11 23.19
C TYR A 235 8.62 -0.69 24.20
N PHE A 236 7.56 -0.09 24.76
CA PHE A 236 6.67 -0.79 25.69
C PHE A 236 5.85 -1.89 25.02
N ALA A 237 5.38 -1.69 23.78
CA ALA A 237 4.72 -2.75 23.01
C ALA A 237 5.62 -3.99 22.87
N SER A 238 6.92 -3.78 22.64
CA SER A 238 7.90 -4.86 22.51
C SER A 238 8.04 -5.68 23.79
N LYS A 239 8.08 -5.00 24.96
CA LYS A 239 8.08 -5.65 26.27
C LYS A 239 6.78 -6.45 26.50
N ILE A 240 5.61 -5.91 26.13
CA ILE A 240 4.31 -6.60 26.25
C ILE A 240 4.24 -7.86 25.40
N TYR A 241 4.67 -7.81 24.13
CA TYR A 241 4.71 -9.00 23.26
C TYR A 241 5.63 -10.10 23.81
N HIS A 242 6.80 -9.72 24.32
CA HIS A 242 7.71 -10.67 24.96
C HIS A 242 7.10 -11.29 26.22
N ALA A 243 6.56 -10.46 27.11
CA ALA A 243 5.91 -10.94 28.33
C ALA A 243 4.75 -11.91 28.01
N ASN A 244 4.00 -11.66 26.94
CA ASN A 244 2.94 -12.55 26.49
C ASN A 244 3.46 -13.92 26.01
N ILE A 245 4.58 -13.98 25.30
CA ILE A 245 5.18 -15.25 24.86
C ILE A 245 5.77 -16.03 26.04
N GLU A 246 6.43 -15.34 26.97
CA GLU A 246 7.12 -15.96 28.11
C GLU A 246 6.19 -16.22 29.31
N GLY A 247 4.92 -15.80 29.25
CA GLY A 247 3.99 -15.90 30.37
C GLY A 247 4.39 -15.05 31.58
N LEU A 248 5.10 -13.93 31.35
CA LEU A 248 5.58 -13.04 32.40
C LEU A 248 4.51 -12.01 32.82
N PRO A 249 4.53 -11.55 34.08
CA PRO A 249 3.61 -10.51 34.53
C PRO A 249 3.86 -9.18 33.78
N THR A 250 2.78 -8.50 33.42
CA THR A 250 2.82 -7.23 32.67
C THR A 250 2.63 -5.99 33.53
N THR A 251 2.32 -6.14 34.82
CA THR A 251 2.00 -5.04 35.75
C THR A 251 3.10 -3.98 35.83
N GLY A 252 4.36 -4.37 35.96
CA GLY A 252 5.49 -3.44 35.98
C GLY A 252 5.66 -2.70 34.64
N ILE A 253 5.52 -3.42 33.52
CA ILE A 253 5.61 -2.85 32.17
C ILE A 253 4.52 -1.80 31.95
N LEU A 254 3.29 -2.10 32.38
CA LEU A 254 2.15 -1.20 32.27
C LEU A 254 2.32 0.05 33.15
N ALA A 255 2.86 -0.10 34.36
CA ALA A 255 3.15 1.03 35.25
C ALA A 255 4.21 1.97 34.66
N GLU A 256 5.33 1.44 34.15
CA GLU A 256 6.36 2.22 33.46
C GLU A 256 5.80 2.91 32.20
N ALA A 257 4.98 2.20 31.42
CA ALA A 257 4.36 2.75 30.22
C ALA A 257 3.42 3.92 30.54
N LEU A 258 2.64 3.81 31.63
CA LEU A 258 1.76 4.87 32.10
C LEU A 258 2.55 6.09 32.59
N GLU A 259 3.64 5.88 33.32
CA GLU A 259 4.51 6.97 33.75
C GLU A 259 5.08 7.73 32.55
N GLN A 260 5.60 7.01 31.55
CA GLN A 260 6.11 7.64 30.32
C GLN A 260 4.99 8.36 29.55
N HIS A 261 3.79 7.75 29.46
CA HIS A 261 2.64 8.35 28.79
C HIS A 261 2.20 9.68 29.41
N ASN A 262 2.28 9.79 30.74
CA ASN A 262 1.93 11.01 31.46
C ASN A 262 2.90 12.17 31.20
N ARG A 263 4.14 11.88 30.79
CA ARG A 263 5.13 12.89 30.41
C ARG A 263 4.96 13.38 28.97
N ILE A 264 4.21 12.67 28.14
CA ILE A 264 3.95 13.05 26.74
C ILE A 264 2.92 14.18 26.69
N MET A 265 3.35 15.33 26.16
CA MET A 265 2.48 16.48 25.91
C MET A 265 2.17 16.58 24.41
N PRO A 266 0.89 16.74 24.01
CA PRO A 266 0.54 17.07 22.63
C PRO A 266 1.24 18.38 22.23
N SER A 267 1.75 18.45 21.00
CA SER A 267 2.26 19.71 20.44
C SER A 267 1.74 19.92 19.03
N ASP A 268 1.71 21.18 18.60
CA ASP A 268 1.24 21.56 17.26
C ASP A 268 2.20 21.11 16.13
N GLY A 269 3.31 20.42 16.46
CA GLY A 269 4.22 19.83 15.48
C GLY A 269 3.56 18.69 14.69
N TYR A 270 3.95 18.55 13.41
CA TYR A 270 3.31 17.68 12.42
C TYR A 270 3.00 16.24 12.92
N PHE A 271 3.94 15.63 13.66
CA PHE A 271 3.79 14.26 14.18
C PHE A 271 3.36 14.18 15.66
N HIS A 272 3.29 15.32 16.33
CA HIS A 272 2.97 15.44 17.76
C HIS A 272 1.49 15.76 18.03
N ASN A 273 0.71 16.01 16.97
CA ASN A 273 -0.73 16.18 17.03
C ASN A 273 -1.50 14.88 16.69
N PHE A 274 -0.81 13.74 16.65
CA PHE A 274 -1.41 12.40 16.55
C PHE A 274 -1.02 11.57 17.78
N PRO A 275 -1.97 10.85 18.42
CA PRO A 275 -1.71 9.97 19.58
C PRO A 275 -0.92 8.71 19.19
N SER A 276 0.34 8.90 18.78
CA SER A 276 1.17 7.84 18.21
C SER A 276 1.63 6.81 19.24
N PHE A 277 1.78 7.21 20.50
CA PHE A 277 2.05 6.30 21.61
C PHE A 277 0.86 5.35 21.79
N GLU A 278 -0.32 5.93 21.97
CA GLU A 278 -1.56 5.20 22.24
C GLU A 278 -1.95 4.32 21.05
N TYR A 279 -1.77 4.81 19.82
CA TYR A 279 -2.00 4.03 18.61
C TYR A 279 -1.19 2.72 18.59
N VAL A 280 0.11 2.79 18.85
CA VAL A 280 0.99 1.61 18.83
C VAL A 280 0.76 0.74 20.06
N PHE A 281 0.65 1.33 21.24
CA PHE A 281 0.57 0.58 22.48
C PHE A 281 -0.79 -0.10 22.65
N ALA A 282 -1.89 0.58 22.33
CA ALA A 282 -3.22 -0.03 22.36
C ALA A 282 -3.37 -1.17 21.35
N LEU A 283 -2.66 -1.13 20.21
CA LEU A 283 -2.59 -2.26 19.29
C LEU A 283 -1.96 -3.48 19.97
N ALA A 284 -0.81 -3.31 20.64
CA ALA A 284 -0.14 -4.40 21.35
C ALA A 284 -0.97 -4.94 22.51
N LEU A 285 -1.59 -4.06 23.29
CA LEU A 285 -2.49 -4.43 24.38
C LEU A 285 -3.71 -5.21 23.86
N THR A 286 -4.34 -4.76 22.77
CA THR A 286 -5.47 -5.47 22.15
C THR A 286 -5.06 -6.86 21.65
N LEU A 287 -3.92 -6.96 20.96
CA LEU A 287 -3.40 -8.23 20.45
C LEU A 287 -3.06 -9.22 21.58
N THR A 288 -2.59 -8.71 22.72
CA THR A 288 -2.24 -9.52 23.90
C THR A 288 -3.36 -9.61 24.94
N GLN A 289 -4.59 -9.21 24.57
CA GLN A 289 -5.82 -9.32 25.37
C GLN A 289 -5.87 -8.49 26.67
N HIS A 290 -5.04 -7.45 26.78
CA HIS A 290 -5.11 -6.43 27.84
C HIS A 290 -6.17 -5.37 27.50
N PHE A 291 -7.44 -5.79 27.43
CA PHE A 291 -8.52 -4.97 26.87
C PHE A 291 -8.85 -3.73 27.73
N THR A 292 -8.78 -3.85 29.05
CA THR A 292 -9.06 -2.73 29.97
C THR A 292 -8.03 -1.62 29.80
N GLU A 293 -6.75 -1.98 29.72
CA GLU A 293 -5.64 -1.06 29.50
C GLU A 293 -5.67 -0.48 28.09
N ALA A 294 -5.98 -1.30 27.07
CA ALA A 294 -6.15 -0.82 25.71
C ALA A 294 -7.25 0.26 25.63
N LEU A 295 -8.39 0.03 26.28
CA LEU A 295 -9.49 1.00 26.36
C LEU A 295 -9.04 2.30 27.03
N TYR A 296 -8.33 2.21 28.16
CA TYR A 296 -7.80 3.36 28.87
C TYR A 296 -6.94 4.27 27.97
N PHE A 297 -5.92 3.71 27.30
CA PHE A 297 -5.05 4.52 26.42
C PHE A 297 -5.82 5.11 25.22
N LEU A 298 -6.77 4.38 24.66
CA LEU A 298 -7.59 4.87 23.55
C LEU A 298 -8.51 6.03 23.96
N GLU A 299 -9.03 6.02 25.19
CA GLU A 299 -9.82 7.12 25.74
C GLU A 299 -8.95 8.33 26.05
N GLN A 300 -7.76 8.12 26.63
CA GLN A 300 -6.78 9.20 26.85
C GLN A 300 -6.39 9.88 25.53
N ALA A 301 -6.21 9.12 24.46
CA ALA A 301 -5.95 9.67 23.13
C ALA A 301 -7.09 10.59 22.65
N GLN A 302 -8.35 10.23 22.89
CA GLN A 302 -9.50 11.05 22.51
C GLN A 302 -9.63 12.32 23.35
N THR A 303 -9.23 12.27 24.62
CA THR A 303 -9.29 13.43 25.53
C THR A 303 -8.13 14.40 25.30
N LYS A 304 -6.89 13.90 25.15
CA LYS A 304 -5.67 14.72 25.05
C LYS A 304 -5.51 15.37 23.67
N TYR A 305 -5.94 14.70 22.60
CA TYR A 305 -5.71 15.17 21.23
C TYR A 305 -7.02 15.70 20.63
N LYS A 306 -7.02 16.99 20.27
CA LYS A 306 -8.14 17.58 19.53
C LYS A 306 -8.17 16.94 18.14
N SER A 307 -9.36 16.57 17.65
CA SER A 307 -9.58 16.05 16.29
C SER A 307 -9.28 17.13 15.24
N LYS A 308 -8.02 17.51 15.07
CA LYS A 308 -7.56 18.40 14.01
C LYS A 308 -7.15 17.53 12.81
N HIS A 309 -8.07 17.46 11.86
CA HIS A 309 -8.11 16.60 10.68
C HIS A 309 -7.12 16.96 9.55
N SER A 310 -6.00 17.64 9.81
CA SER A 310 -5.34 18.30 8.69
C SER A 310 -4.39 17.42 7.88
N TYR A 311 -3.78 16.36 8.44
CA TYR A 311 -2.61 15.75 7.75
C TYR A 311 -2.36 14.24 7.89
N VAL A 312 -2.80 13.56 8.95
CA VAL A 312 -2.70 12.09 9.03
C VAL A 312 -3.82 11.50 8.17
N GLU A 313 -3.50 10.60 7.22
CA GLU A 313 -4.54 9.87 6.47
C GLU A 313 -5.55 9.29 7.49
N GLU A 314 -6.86 9.29 7.22
CA GLU A 314 -7.89 8.89 8.21
C GLU A 314 -7.68 7.47 8.80
N GLY A 315 -6.83 6.68 8.15
CA GLY A 315 -6.46 5.31 8.46
C GLY A 315 -6.13 4.96 9.93
N PRO A 316 -5.12 5.58 10.56
CA PRO A 316 -4.76 5.26 11.94
C PRO A 316 -5.91 5.54 12.92
N TYR A 317 -6.70 6.61 12.71
CA TYR A 317 -7.88 6.89 13.54
C TYR A 317 -8.98 5.83 13.36
N GLU A 318 -9.24 5.36 12.13
CA GLU A 318 -10.16 4.23 11.92
C GLU A 318 -9.69 2.96 12.63
N THR A 319 -8.37 2.71 12.62
CA THR A 319 -7.77 1.59 13.35
C THR A 319 -7.97 1.74 14.85
N MET A 320 -7.74 2.92 15.43
CA MET A 320 -7.98 3.17 16.85
C MET A 320 -9.45 2.99 17.24
N ARG A 321 -10.39 3.43 16.40
CA ARG A 321 -11.83 3.18 16.60
C ARG A 321 -12.15 1.69 16.63
N LEU A 322 -11.56 0.92 15.72
CA LEU A 322 -11.72 -0.53 15.68
C LEU A 322 -11.16 -1.21 16.93
N LEU A 323 -9.94 -0.85 17.36
CA LEU A 323 -9.35 -1.35 18.60
C LEU A 323 -10.21 -1.00 19.83
N LYS A 324 -10.76 0.23 19.87
CA LYS A 324 -11.67 0.66 20.94
C LYS A 324 -12.92 -0.20 20.98
N ALA A 325 -13.54 -0.47 19.83
CA ALA A 325 -14.73 -1.32 19.75
C ALA A 325 -14.46 -2.76 20.20
N ILE A 326 -13.29 -3.31 19.87
CA ILE A 326 -12.83 -4.62 20.37
C ILE A 326 -12.72 -4.60 21.89
N ALA A 327 -12.01 -3.62 22.44
CA ALA A 327 -11.84 -3.49 23.88
C ALA A 327 -13.19 -3.35 24.60
N LEU A 328 -14.08 -2.47 24.12
CA LEU A 328 -15.45 -2.29 24.62
C LEU A 328 -16.24 -3.61 24.64
N ALA A 329 -16.20 -4.37 23.54
CA ALA A 329 -16.91 -5.65 23.45
C ALA A 329 -16.42 -6.65 24.50
N ARG A 330 -15.11 -6.66 24.78
CA ARG A 330 -14.46 -7.59 25.72
C ARG A 330 -14.52 -7.14 27.17
N THR A 331 -14.70 -5.86 27.44
CA THR A 331 -14.96 -5.31 28.79
C THR A 331 -16.46 -5.24 29.11
N GLY A 332 -17.33 -5.90 28.34
CA GLY A 332 -18.78 -5.99 28.60
C GLY A 332 -19.64 -4.84 28.04
N GLN A 333 -19.04 -3.82 27.42
CA GLN A 333 -19.73 -2.66 26.85
C GLN A 333 -20.20 -2.92 25.41
N LYS A 334 -20.91 -4.03 25.20
CA LYS A 334 -21.28 -4.53 23.85
C LYS A 334 -22.16 -3.57 23.04
N ALA A 335 -23.03 -2.79 23.70
CA ALA A 335 -23.89 -1.82 23.02
C ALA A 335 -23.06 -0.74 22.30
N GLN A 336 -22.12 -0.11 23.01
CA GLN A 336 -21.21 0.88 22.44
C GLN A 336 -20.30 0.27 21.36
N ALA A 337 -19.80 -0.96 21.59
CA ALA A 337 -19.01 -1.66 20.58
C ALA A 337 -19.80 -1.90 19.28
N LYS A 338 -21.10 -2.23 19.40
CA LYS A 338 -21.99 -2.43 18.26
C LYS A 338 -22.23 -1.14 17.47
N GLU A 339 -22.43 -0.01 18.14
CA GLU A 339 -22.57 1.30 17.50
C GLU A 339 -21.32 1.65 16.66
N VAL A 340 -20.13 1.47 17.23
CA VAL A 340 -18.88 1.70 16.50
C VAL A 340 -18.75 0.72 15.34
N TYR A 341 -19.03 -0.57 15.54
CA TYR A 341 -18.98 -1.59 14.47
C TYR A 341 -19.87 -1.24 13.27
N GLU A 342 -21.07 -0.74 13.50
CA GLU A 342 -22.03 -0.36 12.45
C GLU A 342 -21.61 0.91 11.71
N ALA A 343 -20.85 1.80 12.36
CA ALA A 343 -20.27 2.99 11.72
C ALA A 343 -19.01 2.69 10.89
N LEU A 344 -18.32 1.58 11.14
CA LEU A 344 -17.07 1.22 10.43
C LEU A 344 -17.35 0.78 8.99
N LYS A 345 -16.51 1.22 8.06
CA LYS A 345 -16.56 0.84 6.64
C LYS A 345 -15.26 0.14 6.22
N PRO A 346 -15.22 -1.20 6.13
CA PRO A 346 -13.99 -1.93 5.79
C PRO A 346 -13.35 -1.57 4.43
N SER A 347 -14.10 -0.92 3.55
CA SER A 347 -13.58 -0.38 2.28
C SER A 347 -12.65 0.82 2.46
N ARG A 348 -12.82 1.60 3.54
CA ARG A 348 -12.04 2.80 3.87
C ARG A 348 -10.75 2.52 4.62
N PHE A 349 -10.59 1.30 5.15
CA PHE A 349 -9.39 0.92 5.87
C PHE A 349 -8.14 1.19 5.05
N TYR A 350 -7.16 1.79 5.74
CA TYR A 350 -5.91 2.25 5.16
C TYR A 350 -5.18 1.14 4.43
N PHE A 351 -4.67 1.45 3.24
CA PHE A 351 -4.15 0.45 2.31
C PHE A 351 -2.93 -0.34 2.84
N LEU A 352 -2.19 0.18 3.82
CA LEU A 352 -1.05 -0.50 4.45
C LEU A 352 -1.43 -1.44 5.60
N THR A 353 -2.65 -1.30 6.14
CA THR A 353 -3.15 -2.08 7.29
C THR A 353 -4.54 -2.67 6.97
N LYS A 354 -4.90 -2.75 5.69
CA LYS A 354 -6.25 -3.07 5.23
C LYS A 354 -6.64 -4.51 5.58
N LYS A 355 -5.74 -5.46 5.34
CA LYS A 355 -5.95 -6.87 5.69
C LYS A 355 -5.96 -7.03 7.20
N THR A 356 -5.01 -6.42 7.89
CA THR A 356 -4.92 -6.43 9.36
C THR A 356 -6.19 -5.89 10.02
N ASN A 357 -6.69 -4.74 9.56
CA ASN A 357 -7.93 -4.15 10.08
C ASN A 357 -9.17 -4.97 9.70
N LYS A 358 -9.18 -5.65 8.55
CA LYS A 358 -10.25 -6.60 8.22
C LYS A 358 -10.26 -7.81 9.16
N ILE A 359 -9.09 -8.33 9.54
CA ILE A 359 -8.99 -9.41 10.54
C ILE A 359 -9.61 -8.93 11.86
N PHE A 360 -9.20 -7.78 12.38
CA PHE A 360 -9.79 -7.19 13.59
C PHE A 360 -11.30 -6.95 13.47
N TYR A 361 -11.77 -6.47 12.32
CA TYR A 361 -13.20 -6.27 12.07
C TYR A 361 -14.00 -7.57 12.14
N LEU A 362 -13.46 -8.66 11.60
CA LEU A 362 -14.08 -9.98 11.66
C LEU A 362 -14.04 -10.56 13.08
N VAL A 363 -12.95 -10.37 13.82
CA VAL A 363 -12.86 -10.71 15.26
C VAL A 363 -13.94 -9.97 16.06
N LEU A 364 -14.06 -8.65 15.86
CA LEU A 364 -15.10 -7.84 16.50
C LEU A 364 -16.52 -8.34 16.15
N SER A 365 -16.74 -8.72 14.88
CA SER A 365 -18.01 -9.32 14.45
C SER A 365 -18.32 -10.61 15.23
N GLY A 366 -17.30 -11.45 15.49
CA GLY A 366 -17.38 -12.61 16.37
C GLY A 366 -17.85 -12.26 17.78
N TYR A 367 -17.21 -11.28 18.43
CA TYR A 367 -17.58 -10.85 19.78
C TYR A 367 -19.01 -10.30 19.88
N LEU A 368 -19.53 -9.78 18.77
CA LEU A 368 -20.89 -9.26 18.65
C LEU A 368 -21.92 -10.30 18.16
N GLY A 369 -21.51 -11.56 17.95
CA GLY A 369 -22.40 -12.64 17.48
C GLY A 369 -22.87 -12.46 16.04
N LYS A 370 -22.13 -11.72 15.21
CA LYS A 370 -22.44 -11.42 13.81
C LYS A 370 -21.59 -12.22 12.81
N LEU A 371 -20.75 -13.15 13.30
CA LEU A 371 -19.90 -13.99 12.47
C LEU A 371 -20.72 -15.10 11.81
N ASN A 372 -20.45 -15.37 10.53
CA ASN A 372 -21.09 -16.41 9.73
C ASN A 372 -20.03 -17.21 8.96
N PRO A 373 -20.35 -18.39 8.39
CA PRO A 373 -19.34 -19.25 7.77
C PRO A 373 -18.48 -18.58 6.69
N LYS A 374 -19.09 -17.68 5.89
CA LYS A 374 -18.36 -16.91 4.87
C LYS A 374 -17.38 -15.91 5.48
N SER A 375 -17.78 -15.26 6.57
CA SER A 375 -16.91 -14.36 7.33
C SER A 375 -15.76 -15.11 8.01
N GLU A 376 -15.99 -16.35 8.45
CA GLU A 376 -14.94 -17.22 9.01
C GLU A 376 -13.92 -17.63 7.95
N GLU A 377 -14.38 -18.11 6.79
CA GLU A 377 -13.50 -18.43 5.66
C GLU A 377 -12.66 -17.20 5.23
N GLN A 378 -13.28 -16.02 5.22
CA GLN A 378 -12.59 -14.77 4.94
C GLN A 378 -11.51 -14.45 5.98
N LEU A 379 -11.79 -14.68 7.26
CA LEU A 379 -10.84 -14.46 8.34
C LEU A 379 -9.62 -15.38 8.18
N GLU A 380 -9.85 -16.67 7.97
CA GLU A 380 -8.79 -17.67 7.75
C GLU A 380 -7.94 -17.34 6.53
N LYS A 381 -8.59 -16.94 5.42
CA LYS A 381 -7.88 -16.50 4.21
C LYS A 381 -6.99 -15.29 4.48
N LEU A 382 -7.50 -14.28 5.19
CA LEU A 382 -6.72 -13.08 5.49
C LEU A 382 -5.52 -13.39 6.40
N VAL A 383 -5.71 -14.23 7.41
CA VAL A 383 -4.62 -14.69 8.29
C VAL A 383 -3.57 -15.47 7.51
N LYS A 384 -3.98 -16.33 6.57
CA LYS A 384 -3.06 -17.04 5.68
C LYS A 384 -2.28 -16.08 4.78
N GLU A 385 -2.95 -15.08 4.21
CA GLU A 385 -2.32 -14.10 3.32
C GLU A 385 -1.32 -13.18 4.04
N THR A 386 -1.57 -12.84 5.30
CA THR A 386 -0.65 -12.00 6.11
C THR A 386 0.37 -12.82 6.88
N GLY A 387 0.10 -14.10 7.12
CA GLY A 387 0.89 -14.97 8.01
C GLY A 387 0.74 -14.61 9.50
N PHE A 388 -0.31 -13.89 9.90
CA PHE A 388 -0.53 -13.42 11.28
C PHE A 388 -1.33 -14.42 12.11
N VAL A 389 -0.77 -15.61 12.28
CA VAL A 389 -1.43 -16.74 12.93
C VAL A 389 -1.89 -16.44 14.37
N LYS A 390 -1.15 -15.62 15.14
CA LYS A 390 -1.55 -15.25 16.52
C LYS A 390 -2.86 -14.50 16.59
N MET A 391 -3.28 -13.80 15.53
CA MET A 391 -4.54 -13.07 15.54
C MET A 391 -5.76 -14.00 15.62
N MET A 392 -5.61 -15.30 15.32
CA MET A 392 -6.68 -16.29 15.49
C MET A 392 -6.99 -16.59 16.95
N GLU A 393 -6.04 -16.36 17.87
CA GLU A 393 -6.25 -16.53 19.31
C GLU A 393 -7.19 -15.47 19.90
N LEU A 394 -7.48 -14.41 19.13
CA LEU A 394 -8.50 -13.42 19.48
C LEU A 394 -9.91 -13.86 19.11
N LYS A 395 -10.12 -14.96 18.38
CA LYS A 395 -11.47 -15.37 17.96
C LYS A 395 -12.42 -15.63 19.15
#